data_AF-A0A0G0H493-F1
#
_entry.id   AF-A0A0G0H493-F1
#
_cell.length_a   1.000
_cell.length_b   1.000
_cell.length_c   1.000
_cell.angle_alpha   90.00
_cell.angle_beta   90.00
_cell.angle_gamma   90.00
#
_symmetry.space_group_name_H-M   'P 1'
#
loop_
_entity.id
_entity.type
_entity.pdbx_description
1 polymer ?
#
loop_
_entity_poly.entity_id
_entity_poly.type
_entity_poly.pdbx_seq_one_letter_code
_entity_poly.pdbx_strand_id
1 'polypeptide(L)'
;MKLHRVYAIILRHFFLLRRSYEHMMHLFYWVSLDLVLWGITSTYFQNISGTSQNLVFMIISGVLFWNIVQRTQLEINIGVLEELWNKNLVNLFVSPLKIKELTTALTLMGFVKATISLIVGSIVAFILYKTNISIYSYHILAFIALLMLTGVWVGFFISSFLVRFGTRAEIIAWSFVWILTPFSAVYFPLSALPQWAQFIAKFIPTSYIFEEARNLLFNGIIDYP
;
A
#
# COMPACT_ATOMS: atom_id res chain seq x y z
N MET A 1 18.58 11.58 -17.77
CA MET A 1 17.21 11.97 -17.37
C MET A 1 17.28 13.42 -16.94
N LYS A 2 16.33 14.29 -17.31
CA LYS A 2 16.36 15.70 -16.90
C LYS A 2 15.52 15.87 -15.63
N LEU A 3 16.16 16.10 -14.49
CA LEU A 3 15.50 16.20 -13.16
C LEU A 3 14.39 17.25 -13.13
N HIS A 4 14.56 18.37 -13.82
CA HIS A 4 13.55 19.43 -13.91
C HIS A 4 12.20 18.95 -14.47
N ARG A 5 12.19 17.96 -15.36
CA ARG A 5 10.95 17.41 -15.94
C ARG A 5 10.21 16.49 -14.98
N VAL A 6 10.96 15.67 -14.25
CA VAL A 6 10.42 14.82 -13.17
C VAL A 6 9.81 15.72 -12.09
N TYR A 7 10.53 16.77 -11.70
CA TYR A 7 10.05 17.76 -10.74
C TYR A 7 8.77 18.45 -11.19
N ALA A 8 8.66 18.85 -12.47
CA ALA A 8 7.44 19.46 -13.01
C ALA A 8 6.21 18.53 -12.91
N ILE A 9 6.38 17.23 -13.19
CA ILE A 9 5.30 16.24 -13.04
C ILE A 9 4.91 16.06 -11.57
N ILE A 10 5.89 15.95 -10.68
CA ILE A 10 5.68 15.87 -9.23
C ILE A 10 4.88 17.09 -8.75
N LEU A 11 5.30 18.29 -9.16
CA LEU A 11 4.64 19.55 -8.80
C LEU A 11 3.19 19.59 -9.30
N ARG A 12 2.92 19.07 -10.50
CA ARG A 12 1.56 18.94 -11.04
C ARG A 12 0.67 18.08 -10.14
N HIS A 13 1.13 16.88 -9.78
CA HIS A 13 0.39 15.96 -8.92
C HIS A 13 0.22 16.54 -7.50
N PHE A 14 1.22 17.27 -7.01
CA PHE A 14 1.15 17.96 -5.73
C PHE A 14 0.12 19.10 -5.73
N PHE A 15 0.02 19.87 -6.81
CA PHE A 15 -1.01 20.90 -6.92
C PHE A 15 -2.42 20.34 -7.10
N LEU A 16 -2.56 19.22 -7.81
CA LEU A 16 -3.84 18.50 -7.92
C LEU A 16 -4.32 18.02 -6.54
N LEU A 17 -3.42 17.42 -5.76
CA LEU A 17 -3.66 17.06 -4.36
C LEU A 17 -4.13 18.24 -3.51
N ARG A 18 -3.43 19.37 -3.56
CA ARG A 18 -3.75 20.53 -2.73
C ARG A 18 -5.08 21.17 -3.11
N ARG A 19 -5.44 21.13 -4.39
CA ARG A 19 -6.64 21.80 -4.91
C ARG A 19 -7.91 20.96 -4.73
N SER A 20 -7.79 19.64 -4.72
CA SER A 20 -8.94 18.75 -4.51
C SER A 20 -9.01 18.30 -3.05
N TYR A 21 -9.90 18.95 -2.29
CA TYR A 21 -10.24 18.53 -0.93
C TYR A 21 -10.68 17.06 -0.87
N GLU A 22 -11.31 16.57 -1.93
CA GLU A 22 -11.71 15.17 -2.07
C GLU A 22 -10.51 14.22 -2.02
N HIS A 23 -9.42 14.52 -2.73
CA HIS A 23 -8.24 13.66 -2.76
C HIS A 23 -7.51 13.65 -1.41
N MET A 24 -7.45 14.80 -0.73
CA MET A 24 -6.89 14.85 0.63
C MET A 24 -7.76 14.06 1.60
N MET A 25 -9.06 14.33 1.64
CA MET A 25 -9.99 13.61 2.52
C MET A 25 -9.97 12.11 2.27
N HIS A 26 -9.88 11.68 1.01
CA HIS A 26 -9.81 10.28 0.64
C HIS A 26 -8.59 9.55 1.25
N LEU A 27 -7.42 10.21 1.32
CA LEU A 27 -6.23 9.64 1.94
C LEU A 27 -6.43 9.39 3.45
N PHE A 28 -7.04 10.34 4.16
CA PHE A 28 -7.30 10.19 5.60
C PHE A 28 -8.46 9.23 5.87
N TYR A 29 -9.52 9.34 5.10
CA TYR A 29 -10.78 8.63 5.28
C TYR A 29 -10.58 7.12 5.23
N TRP A 30 -9.94 6.62 4.18
CA TRP A 30 -9.76 5.18 4.03
C TRP A 30 -8.84 4.58 5.10
N VAL A 31 -7.72 5.22 5.39
CA VAL A 31 -6.78 4.73 6.41
C VAL A 31 -7.45 4.71 7.79
N SER A 32 -8.21 5.75 8.10
CA SER A 32 -8.93 5.83 9.38
C SER A 32 -10.04 4.79 9.46
N LEU A 33 -10.82 4.61 8.39
CA LEU A 33 -11.87 3.59 8.35
C LEU A 33 -11.31 2.18 8.49
N ASP A 34 -10.24 1.84 7.76
CA ASP A 34 -9.62 0.52 7.83
C ASP A 34 -9.14 0.24 9.25
N LEU A 35 -8.50 1.22 9.90
CA LEU A 35 -8.03 1.09 11.27
C LEU A 35 -9.15 0.95 12.29
N VAL A 36 -10.22 1.74 12.15
CA VAL A 36 -11.37 1.67 13.05
C VAL A 36 -12.07 0.32 12.90
N LEU A 37 -12.32 -0.11 11.66
CA LEU A 37 -13.02 -1.37 11.38
C LEU A 37 -12.22 -2.55 11.90
N TRP A 38 -10.97 -2.72 11.44
CA TRP A 38 -10.14 -3.85 11.84
C TRP A 38 -9.70 -3.78 13.29
N GLY A 39 -9.49 -2.58 13.82
CA GLY A 39 -9.16 -2.41 15.23
C GLY A 39 -10.33 -2.77 16.15
N ILE A 40 -11.57 -2.36 15.85
CA ILE A 40 -12.76 -2.82 16.61
C ILE A 40 -12.95 -4.33 16.48
N THR A 41 -12.78 -4.88 15.27
CA THR A 41 -12.86 -6.33 15.07
C THR A 41 -11.84 -7.06 15.94
N SER A 42 -10.60 -6.55 16.01
CA SER A 42 -9.55 -7.17 16.82
C SER A 42 -9.83 -7.11 18.32
N THR A 43 -10.36 -6.01 18.84
CA THR A 43 -10.71 -5.89 20.27
C THR A 43 -11.91 -6.75 20.63
N TYR A 44 -12.87 -6.91 19.72
CA TYR A 44 -13.99 -7.84 19.89
C TYR A 44 -13.51 -9.29 20.03
N PHE A 45 -12.62 -9.75 19.14
CA PHE A 45 -12.05 -11.10 19.25
C PHE A 45 -11.21 -11.29 20.50
N GLN A 46 -10.49 -10.26 20.94
CA GLN A 46 -9.71 -10.31 22.18
C GLN A 46 -10.62 -10.55 23.41
N ASN A 47 -11.75 -9.86 23.48
CA ASN A 47 -12.69 -9.99 24.59
C ASN A 47 -13.34 -11.38 24.68
N ILE A 48 -13.60 -12.03 23.53
CA ILE A 48 -14.21 -13.37 23.49
C ILE A 48 -13.21 -14.47 23.83
N SER A 49 -12.00 -14.35 23.29
CA SER A 49 -11.05 -15.46 23.24
C SER A 49 -10.09 -15.48 24.45
N GLY A 50 -10.13 -14.44 25.31
CA GLY A 50 -9.20 -14.26 26.42
C GLY A 50 -7.73 -14.19 25.99
N THR A 51 -7.47 -14.06 24.69
CA THR A 51 -6.14 -14.20 24.10
C THR A 51 -5.37 -12.89 24.25
N SER A 52 -4.06 -13.01 24.39
CA SER A 52 -3.09 -11.94 24.73
C SER A 52 -3.28 -10.61 23.98
N GLN A 53 -2.86 -9.52 24.64
CA GLN A 53 -2.67 -8.14 24.15
C GLN A 53 -2.10 -8.03 22.71
N ASN A 54 -1.39 -9.06 22.24
CA ASN A 54 -0.69 -9.10 20.96
C ASN A 54 -1.61 -9.22 19.73
N LEU A 55 -2.86 -9.70 19.85
CA LEU A 55 -3.75 -9.85 18.68
C LEU A 55 -4.13 -8.50 18.05
N VAL A 56 -4.52 -7.54 18.89
CA VAL A 56 -4.89 -6.19 18.44
C VAL A 56 -3.71 -5.52 17.76
N PHE A 57 -2.53 -5.62 18.37
CA PHE A 57 -1.29 -5.09 17.80
C PHE A 57 -0.94 -5.76 16.46
N MET A 58 -1.05 -7.09 16.36
CA MET A 58 -0.76 -7.84 15.13
C MET A 58 -1.68 -7.43 13.98
N ILE A 59 -3.00 -7.38 14.21
CA ILE A 59 -3.96 -7.01 13.16
C ILE A 59 -3.76 -5.57 12.72
N ILE A 60 -3.62 -4.63 13.66
CA ILE A 60 -3.45 -3.20 13.35
C ILE A 60 -2.14 -2.96 12.58
N SER A 61 -1.03 -3.56 13.01
CA SER A 61 0.25 -3.45 12.29
C SER A 61 0.15 -4.04 10.88
N GLY A 62 -0.54 -5.18 10.72
CA GLY A 62 -0.84 -5.78 9.41
C GLY A 62 -1.62 -4.84 8.49
N VAL A 63 -2.69 -4.23 9.00
CA VAL A 63 -3.51 -3.24 8.26
C VAL A 63 -2.69 -2.03 7.82
N LEU A 64 -1.83 -1.51 8.71
CA LEU A 64 -1.00 -0.35 8.42
C LEU A 64 0.02 -0.64 7.33
N PHE A 65 0.73 -1.77 7.45
CA PHE A 65 1.71 -2.18 6.46
C PHE A 65 1.06 -2.50 5.11
N TRP A 66 -0.12 -3.12 5.11
CA TRP A 66 -0.86 -3.37 3.89
C TRP A 66 -1.33 -2.09 3.20
N ASN A 67 -1.74 -1.09 3.98
CA ASN A 67 -2.08 0.23 3.45
C ASN A 67 -0.93 0.84 2.63
N ILE A 68 0.35 0.60 2.98
CA ILE A 68 1.50 1.10 2.21
C ILE A 68 1.47 0.59 0.77
N VAL A 69 1.23 -0.72 0.60
CA VAL A 69 1.17 -1.38 -0.72
C VAL A 69 0.01 -0.81 -1.52
N GLN A 70 -1.18 -0.74 -0.90
CA GLN A 70 -2.38 -0.21 -1.52
C GLN A 70 -2.20 1.24 -1.98
N ARG A 71 -1.66 2.12 -1.13
CA ARG A 71 -1.45 3.53 -1.50
C ARG A 71 -0.43 3.68 -2.62
N THR A 72 0.71 2.98 -2.53
CA THR A 72 1.74 3.10 -3.56
C THR A 72 1.23 2.63 -4.92
N GLN A 73 0.48 1.52 -4.96
CA GLN A 73 -0.11 0.98 -6.18
C GLN A 73 -1.21 1.88 -6.75
N LEU A 74 -2.14 2.36 -5.91
CA LEU A 74 -3.25 3.22 -6.34
C LEU A 74 -2.73 4.52 -6.96
N GLU A 75 -1.66 5.09 -6.43
CA GLU A 75 -1.13 6.37 -6.92
C GLU A 75 -0.57 6.29 -8.33
N ILE A 76 0.11 5.19 -8.66
CA ILE A 76 0.57 4.94 -10.03
C ILE A 76 -0.62 4.78 -10.97
N ASN A 77 -1.63 4.03 -10.53
CA ASN A 77 -2.81 3.76 -11.34
C ASN A 77 -3.68 5.00 -11.56
N ILE A 78 -3.94 5.79 -10.52
CA ILE A 78 -4.69 7.05 -10.61
C ILE A 78 -3.96 8.02 -11.52
N GLY A 79 -2.63 8.15 -11.42
CA GLY A 79 -1.86 9.00 -12.34
C GLY A 79 -2.02 8.61 -13.82
N VAL A 80 -2.14 7.31 -14.11
CA VAL A 80 -2.40 6.81 -15.48
C VAL A 80 -3.87 6.98 -15.87
N LEU A 81 -4.80 6.73 -14.95
CA LEU A 81 -6.23 6.92 -15.15
C LEU A 81 -6.59 8.38 -15.40
N GLU A 82 -5.96 9.33 -14.70
CA GLU A 82 -6.14 10.76 -14.93
C GLU A 82 -5.79 11.14 -16.38
N GLU A 83 -4.71 10.58 -16.94
CA GLU A 83 -4.33 10.82 -18.33
C GLU A 83 -5.31 10.18 -19.32
N LEU A 84 -5.86 9.01 -18.98
CA LEU A 84 -6.89 8.32 -19.77
C LEU A 84 -8.23 9.07 -19.75
N TRP A 85 -8.71 9.46 -18.57
CA TRP A 85 -9.96 10.19 -18.39
C TRP A 85 -9.92 11.56 -19.07
N ASN A 86 -8.79 12.26 -19.00
CA ASN A 86 -8.59 13.55 -19.68
C ASN A 86 -8.24 13.42 -21.17
N LYS A 87 -8.15 12.20 -21.71
CA LYS A 87 -7.70 11.93 -23.10
C LYS A 87 -6.38 12.62 -23.45
N ASN A 88 -5.52 12.81 -22.46
CA ASN A 88 -4.31 13.63 -22.56
C ASN A 88 -3.05 12.81 -22.88
N LEU A 89 -3.18 11.48 -23.01
CA LEU A 89 -2.09 10.58 -23.38
C LEU A 89 -1.35 11.02 -24.66
N VAL A 90 -2.08 11.44 -25.70
CA VAL A 90 -1.47 11.87 -26.97
C VAL A 90 -0.58 13.10 -26.75
N ASN A 91 -1.08 14.09 -26.01
CA ASN A 91 -0.33 15.30 -25.71
C ASN A 91 0.91 15.01 -24.85
N LEU A 92 0.80 14.04 -23.93
CA LEU A 92 1.92 13.59 -23.11
C LEU A 92 3.03 12.94 -23.96
N PHE A 93 2.67 12.12 -24.96
CA PHE A 93 3.64 11.48 -25.87
C PHE A 93 4.21 12.41 -26.94
N VAL A 94 3.49 13.47 -27.32
CA VAL A 94 3.99 14.51 -28.24
C VAL A 94 4.96 15.46 -27.53
N SER A 95 4.79 15.65 -26.22
CA SER A 95 5.74 16.42 -25.42
C SER A 95 7.12 15.72 -25.36
N PRO A 96 8.23 16.45 -25.14
CA PRO A 96 9.56 15.85 -25.09
C PRO A 96 9.81 15.02 -23.81
N LEU A 97 8.78 14.59 -23.09
CA LEU A 97 8.84 13.77 -21.88
C LEU A 97 9.14 12.31 -22.22
N LYS A 98 10.11 11.72 -21.52
CA LYS A 98 10.40 10.29 -21.65
C LYS A 98 9.51 9.48 -20.70
N ILE A 99 9.08 8.29 -21.12
CA ILE A 99 8.33 7.35 -20.28
C ILE A 99 9.06 7.09 -18.95
N LYS A 100 10.39 6.93 -18.99
CA LYS A 100 11.22 6.77 -17.79
C LYS A 100 11.11 7.94 -16.81
N GLU A 101 10.92 9.17 -17.29
CA GLU A 101 10.76 10.36 -16.44
C GLU A 101 9.37 10.38 -15.80
N LEU A 102 8.34 9.99 -16.54
CA LEU A 102 6.98 9.83 -16.03
C LEU A 102 6.90 8.74 -14.96
N THR A 103 7.43 7.55 -15.25
CA THR A 103 7.39 6.43 -14.31
C THR A 103 8.12 6.79 -13.01
N THR A 104 9.28 7.47 -13.09
CA THR A 104 9.98 7.93 -11.87
C THR A 104 9.20 8.96 -11.07
N ALA A 105 8.49 9.87 -11.74
CA ALA A 105 7.68 10.87 -11.05
C ALA A 105 6.51 10.21 -10.31
N LEU A 106 5.83 9.27 -10.95
CA LEU A 106 4.73 8.51 -10.35
C LEU A 106 5.20 7.66 -9.16
N THR A 107 6.34 6.98 -9.27
CA THR A 107 6.89 6.21 -8.14
C THR A 107 7.26 7.09 -6.95
N LEU A 108 7.89 8.24 -7.21
CA LEU A 108 8.26 9.16 -6.13
C LEU A 108 7.03 9.74 -5.44
N MET A 109 5.99 10.11 -6.20
CA MET A 109 4.72 10.54 -5.62
C MET A 109 4.03 9.43 -4.82
N GLY A 110 4.06 8.19 -5.31
CA GLY A 110 3.57 7.02 -4.60
C GLY A 110 4.26 6.85 -3.24
N PHE A 111 5.59 6.97 -3.18
CA PHE A 111 6.34 6.89 -1.93
C PHE A 111 6.00 8.02 -0.95
N VAL A 112 5.88 9.26 -1.45
CA VAL A 112 5.50 10.41 -0.61
C VAL A 112 4.12 10.17 0.02
N LYS A 113 3.13 9.80 -0.78
CA LYS A 113 1.77 9.57 -0.27
C LYS A 113 1.64 8.34 0.62
N ALA A 114 2.36 7.26 0.31
CA ALA A 114 2.41 6.08 1.17
C ALA A 114 3.05 6.40 2.52
N THR A 115 4.09 7.24 2.54
CA THR A 115 4.71 7.72 3.79
C THR A 115 3.74 8.58 4.60
N ILE A 116 3.03 9.51 3.95
CA ILE A 116 1.98 10.32 4.61
C ILE A 116 0.90 9.41 5.19
N SER A 117 0.40 8.45 4.41
CA SER A 117 -0.59 7.48 4.85
C SER A 117 -0.12 6.66 6.05
N LEU A 118 1.15 6.27 6.07
CA LEU A 118 1.74 5.55 7.20
C LEU A 118 1.78 6.43 8.45
N ILE A 119 2.26 7.67 8.34
CA ILE A 119 2.31 8.61 9.47
C ILE A 119 0.92 8.85 10.05
N VAL A 120 -0.06 9.12 9.18
CA VAL A 120 -1.46 9.33 9.57
C VAL A 120 -2.01 8.08 10.24
N GLY A 121 -1.83 6.91 9.63
CA GLY A 121 -2.29 5.65 10.20
C GLY A 121 -1.66 5.34 11.55
N SER A 122 -0.36 5.59 11.72
CA SER A 122 0.33 5.41 13.00
C SER A 122 -0.20 6.35 14.08
N ILE A 123 -0.51 7.61 13.75
CA ILE A 123 -1.14 8.55 14.69
C ILE A 123 -2.52 8.06 15.12
N VAL A 124 -3.35 7.64 14.17
CA VAL A 124 -4.70 7.11 14.44
C VAL A 124 -4.63 5.85 15.31
N ALA A 125 -3.73 4.92 14.99
CA ALA A 125 -3.51 3.69 15.75
C ALA A 125 -3.03 3.97 17.19
N PHE A 126 -2.17 4.97 17.36
CA PHE A 126 -1.69 5.42 18.66
C PHE A 126 -2.83 6.03 19.50
N ILE A 127 -3.65 6.90 18.91
CA ILE A 127 -4.77 7.55 19.62
C ILE A 127 -5.84 6.54 20.04
N LEU A 128 -6.25 5.65 19.13
CA LEU A 128 -7.38 4.75 19.36
C LEU A 128 -7.02 3.52 20.19
N TYR A 129 -5.86 2.92 19.94
CA TYR A 129 -5.50 1.62 20.49
C TYR A 129 -4.30 1.67 21.44
N LYS A 130 -3.70 2.85 21.64
CA LYS A 130 -2.44 3.05 22.41
C LYS A 130 -1.32 2.12 21.95
N THR A 131 -1.38 1.68 20.70
CA THR A 131 -0.36 0.80 20.11
C THR A 131 0.82 1.67 19.72
N ASN A 132 1.95 1.46 20.36
CA ASN A 132 3.17 2.16 20.00
C ASN A 132 3.91 1.31 18.97
N ILE A 133 3.79 1.67 17.70
CA ILE A 133 4.57 1.05 16.60
C ILE A 133 5.99 1.64 16.57
N SER A 134 6.37 2.38 17.60
CA SER A 134 7.66 3.07 17.67
C SER A 134 8.82 2.07 17.69
N ILE A 135 9.50 1.99 16.54
CA ILE A 135 10.96 1.96 16.39
C ILE A 135 11.69 0.89 17.24
N TYR A 136 11.37 -0.40 17.06
CA TYR A 136 12.19 -1.47 17.67
C TYR A 136 12.94 -2.38 16.71
N SER A 137 12.97 -2.09 15.41
CA SER A 137 13.99 -2.72 14.56
C SER A 137 14.26 -1.98 13.26
N TYR A 138 15.55 -1.85 12.92
CA TYR A 138 16.03 -1.50 11.58
C TYR A 138 15.33 -2.32 10.47
N HIS A 139 14.88 -3.52 10.81
CA HIS A 139 14.15 -4.45 9.96
C HIS A 139 12.78 -3.94 9.50
N ILE A 140 12.05 -3.16 10.32
CA ILE A 140 10.75 -2.59 9.92
C ILE A 140 10.93 -1.59 8.77
N LEU A 141 12.01 -0.80 8.76
CA LEU A 141 12.30 0.10 7.64
C LEU A 141 12.58 -0.68 6.35
N ALA A 142 13.27 -1.82 6.44
CA ALA A 142 13.47 -2.72 5.31
C ALA A 142 12.13 -3.30 4.81
N PHE A 143 11.24 -3.72 5.71
CA PHE A 143 9.90 -4.18 5.34
C PHE A 143 9.08 -3.09 4.65
N ILE A 144 9.08 -1.86 5.18
CA ILE A 144 8.41 -0.72 4.55
C ILE A 144 8.94 -0.49 3.12
N ALA A 145 10.26 -0.50 2.94
CA ALA A 145 10.89 -0.32 1.63
C ALA A 145 10.48 -1.44 0.65
N LEU A 146 10.51 -2.70 1.10
CA LEU A 146 10.07 -3.84 0.28
C LEU A 146 8.58 -3.73 -0.06
N LEU A 147 7.72 -3.37 0.89
CA LEU A 147 6.28 -3.18 0.66
C LEU A 147 6.03 -2.05 -0.36
N MET A 148 6.74 -0.92 -0.25
CA MET A 148 6.66 0.15 -1.24
C MET A 148 7.09 -0.35 -2.64
N LEU A 149 8.17 -1.12 -2.74
CA LEU A 149 8.60 -1.72 -4.01
C LEU A 149 7.57 -2.70 -4.58
N THR A 150 6.93 -3.51 -3.74
CA THR A 150 5.84 -4.39 -4.19
C THR A 150 4.65 -3.59 -4.72
N GLY A 151 4.27 -2.49 -4.05
CA GLY A 151 3.23 -1.60 -4.53
C GLY A 151 3.57 -0.96 -5.88
N VAL A 152 4.84 -0.58 -6.09
CA VAL A 152 5.31 -0.09 -7.39
C VAL A 152 5.20 -1.15 -8.49
N TRP A 153 5.65 -2.38 -8.21
CA TRP A 153 5.61 -3.47 -9.18
C TRP A 153 4.17 -3.80 -9.58
N VAL A 154 3.26 -3.93 -8.59
CA VAL A 154 1.85 -4.19 -8.84
C VAL A 154 1.18 -3.01 -9.55
N GLY A 155 1.50 -1.77 -9.18
CA GLY A 155 1.01 -0.56 -9.85
C GLY A 155 1.38 -0.54 -11.33
N PHE A 156 2.64 -0.78 -11.67
CA PHE A 156 3.04 -0.82 -13.07
C PHE A 156 2.44 -1.99 -13.85
N PHE A 157 2.33 -3.16 -13.21
CA PHE A 157 1.65 -4.31 -13.80
C PHE A 157 0.22 -3.95 -14.20
N ILE A 158 -0.57 -3.36 -13.29
CA ILE A 158 -1.94 -2.97 -13.58
C ILE A 158 -2.00 -1.81 -14.59
N SER A 159 -1.12 -0.82 -14.48
CA SER A 159 -1.06 0.30 -15.43
C SER A 159 -0.84 -0.16 -16.87
N SER A 160 -0.14 -1.30 -17.06
CA SER A 160 0.06 -1.88 -18.39
C SER A 160 -1.25 -2.37 -19.00
N PHE A 161 -2.16 -2.92 -18.18
CA PHE A 161 -3.52 -3.27 -18.60
C PHE A 161 -4.36 -2.01 -18.88
N LEU A 162 -4.24 -0.98 -18.05
CA LEU A 162 -4.97 0.29 -18.24
C LEU A 162 -4.60 0.96 -19.55
N VAL A 163 -3.31 1.03 -19.90
CA VAL A 163 -2.87 1.62 -21.18
C VAL A 163 -3.36 0.78 -22.36
N ARG A 164 -3.45 -0.55 -22.23
CA ARG A 164 -3.88 -1.46 -23.31
C ARG A 164 -5.39 -1.46 -23.53
N PHE A 165 -6.18 -1.51 -22.46
CA PHE A 165 -7.64 -1.68 -22.51
C PHE A 165 -8.42 -0.39 -22.20
N GLY A 166 -7.71 0.69 -21.84
CA GLY A 166 -8.28 1.99 -21.51
C GLY A 166 -9.13 1.94 -20.23
N THR A 167 -10.17 2.78 -20.19
CA THR A 167 -11.09 2.91 -19.06
C THR A 167 -11.91 1.64 -18.77
N ARG A 168 -11.98 0.68 -19.71
CA ARG A 168 -12.67 -0.61 -19.47
C ARG A 168 -11.98 -1.46 -18.41
N ALA A 169 -10.67 -1.29 -18.23
CA ALA A 169 -9.87 -2.01 -17.23
C ALA A 169 -9.78 -1.26 -15.89
N GLU A 170 -10.51 -0.17 -15.71
CA GLU A 170 -10.48 0.63 -14.49
C GLU A 170 -10.78 -0.21 -13.24
N ILE A 171 -11.72 -1.14 -13.32
CA ILE A 171 -12.06 -2.05 -12.21
C ILE A 171 -10.84 -2.84 -11.70
N ILE A 172 -9.89 -3.17 -12.57
CA ILE A 172 -8.67 -3.90 -12.20
C ILE A 172 -7.77 -3.02 -11.32
N ALA A 173 -7.73 -1.71 -11.56
CA ALA A 173 -6.97 -0.76 -10.75
C ALA A 173 -7.42 -0.73 -9.29
N TRP A 174 -8.72 -0.90 -9.06
CA TRP A 174 -9.33 -0.88 -7.74
C TRP A 174 -9.31 -2.25 -7.07
N SER A 175 -9.63 -3.32 -7.79
CA SER A 175 -9.88 -4.65 -7.20
C SER A 175 -8.64 -5.53 -7.09
N PHE A 176 -7.62 -5.34 -7.91
CA PHE A 176 -6.51 -6.31 -7.99
C PHE A 176 -5.73 -6.45 -6.68
N VAL A 177 -5.48 -5.34 -5.98
CA VAL A 177 -4.78 -5.42 -4.69
C VAL A 177 -5.63 -6.13 -3.64
N TRP A 178 -6.95 -5.95 -3.64
CA TRP A 178 -7.84 -6.69 -2.75
C TRP A 178 -7.81 -8.21 -2.98
N ILE A 179 -7.61 -8.63 -4.23
CA ILE A 179 -7.42 -10.05 -4.56
C ILE A 179 -6.08 -10.57 -3.98
N LEU A 180 -5.03 -9.74 -3.92
CA LEU A 180 -3.73 -10.12 -3.36
C LEU A 180 -3.73 -10.17 -1.82
N THR A 181 -4.59 -9.41 -1.16
CA THR A 181 -4.67 -9.35 0.32
C THR A 181 -4.73 -10.72 1.00
N PRO A 182 -5.67 -11.64 0.66
CA PRO A 182 -5.78 -12.93 1.35
C PRO A 182 -4.55 -13.83 1.14
N PHE A 183 -3.84 -13.70 0.02
CA PHE A 183 -2.64 -14.47 -0.27
C PHE A 183 -1.37 -13.85 0.33
N SER A 184 -1.45 -12.61 0.82
CA SER A 184 -0.33 -11.87 1.40
C SER A 184 -0.12 -12.14 2.90
N ALA A 185 -0.91 -13.04 3.51
CA ALA A 185 -0.81 -13.40 4.94
C ALA A 185 -0.87 -12.20 5.91
N VAL A 186 -1.60 -11.14 5.54
CA VAL A 186 -1.70 -9.88 6.30
C VAL A 186 -2.33 -10.10 7.67
N TYR A 187 -3.49 -10.77 7.69
CA TYR A 187 -4.31 -10.92 8.90
C TYR A 187 -4.09 -12.26 9.61
N PHE A 188 -3.72 -13.29 8.86
CA PHE A 188 -3.62 -14.67 9.31
C PHE A 188 -2.33 -15.31 8.81
N PRO A 189 -1.83 -16.34 9.51
CA PRO A 189 -0.66 -17.07 9.06
C PRO A 189 -0.92 -17.87 7.78
N LEU A 190 0.13 -18.09 7.00
CA LEU A 190 0.16 -18.94 5.81
C LEU A 190 -0.41 -20.33 6.10
N SER A 191 -0.13 -20.88 7.29
CA SER A 191 -0.64 -22.18 7.72
C SER A 191 -2.17 -22.25 7.84
N ALA A 192 -2.85 -21.11 8.02
CA ALA A 192 -4.31 -21.05 8.10
C ALA A 192 -5.00 -21.12 6.72
N LEU A 193 -4.25 -20.89 5.63
CA LEU A 193 -4.79 -20.97 4.27
C LEU A 193 -4.94 -22.43 3.81
N PRO A 194 -5.94 -22.75 2.97
CA PRO A 194 -6.02 -24.07 2.34
C PRO A 194 -4.81 -24.32 1.42
N GLN A 195 -4.46 -25.60 1.21
CA GLN A 195 -3.20 -25.99 0.54
C GLN A 195 -3.04 -25.39 -0.86
N TRP A 196 -4.12 -25.21 -1.62
CA TRP A 196 -4.10 -24.55 -2.93
C TRP A 196 -3.73 -23.06 -2.83
N ALA A 197 -4.22 -22.36 -1.80
CA ALA A 197 -3.96 -20.94 -1.59
C ALA A 197 -2.55 -20.72 -1.03
N GLN A 198 -2.04 -21.64 -0.22
CA GLN A 198 -0.65 -21.63 0.22
C GLN A 198 0.33 -21.71 -0.95
N PHE A 199 0.02 -22.50 -1.98
CA PHE A 199 0.86 -22.58 -3.18
C PHE A 199 0.94 -21.24 -3.92
N ILE A 200 -0.18 -20.53 -4.04
CA ILE A 200 -0.23 -19.19 -4.65
C ILE A 200 0.55 -18.18 -3.80
N ALA A 201 0.33 -18.20 -2.49
CA ALA A 201 0.96 -17.26 -1.57
C ALA A 201 2.50 -17.33 -1.62
N LYS A 202 3.09 -18.51 -1.86
CA LYS A 202 4.56 -18.67 -2.02
C LYS A 202 5.16 -17.88 -3.19
N PHE A 203 4.36 -17.50 -4.18
CA PHE A 203 4.83 -16.64 -5.29
C PHE A 203 4.73 -15.15 -4.99
N ILE A 204 4.09 -14.77 -3.88
CA ILE A 204 3.83 -13.37 -3.57
C ILE A 204 4.86 -12.90 -2.53
N PRO A 205 5.70 -11.89 -2.85
CA PRO A 205 6.77 -11.46 -1.94
C PRO A 205 6.24 -10.93 -0.60
N THR A 206 5.02 -10.39 -0.57
CA THR A 206 4.41 -9.86 0.65
C THR A 206 4.14 -10.95 1.69
N SER A 207 3.87 -12.20 1.30
CA SER A 207 3.61 -13.27 2.27
C SER A 207 4.81 -13.51 3.20
N TYR A 208 6.02 -13.45 2.66
CA TYR A 208 7.26 -13.59 3.43
C TYR A 208 7.48 -12.40 4.37
N ILE A 209 7.20 -11.18 3.90
CA ILE A 209 7.33 -9.97 4.72
C ILE A 209 6.39 -10.02 5.92
N PHE A 210 5.13 -10.45 5.74
CA PHE A 210 4.15 -10.51 6.82
C PHE A 210 4.38 -11.67 7.79
N GLU A 211 4.88 -12.82 7.33
CA GLU A 211 5.33 -13.89 8.23
C GLU A 211 6.52 -13.46 9.07
N GLU A 212 7.54 -12.84 8.47
CA GLU A 212 8.71 -12.39 9.23
C GLU A 212 8.39 -11.22 10.16
N ALA A 213 7.50 -10.31 9.75
CA ALA A 213 6.97 -9.30 10.64
C ALA A 213 6.26 -9.93 11.84
N ARG A 214 5.54 -11.04 11.65
CA ARG A 214 4.88 -11.78 12.74
C ARG A 214 5.89 -12.49 13.64
N ASN A 215 6.88 -13.17 13.07
CA ASN A 215 7.96 -13.83 13.82
C ASN A 215 8.72 -12.85 14.70
N LEU A 216 9.04 -11.66 14.16
CA LEU A 216 9.68 -10.58 14.89
C LEU A 216 8.86 -10.14 16.10
N LEU A 217 7.53 -10.07 15.96
CA LEU A 217 6.64 -9.63 17.04
C LEU A 217 6.44 -10.67 18.15
N PHE A 218 6.41 -11.97 17.81
CA PHE A 218 6.19 -13.03 18.81
C PHE A 218 7.49 -13.56 19.43
N ASN A 219 8.53 -13.73 18.63
CA ASN A 219 9.75 -14.42 19.03
C ASN A 219 10.95 -13.46 19.19
N GLY A 220 10.87 -12.23 18.68
CA GLY A 220 12.01 -11.30 18.65
C GLY A 220 13.15 -11.73 17.73
N ILE A 221 12.93 -12.75 16.91
CA ILE A 221 13.91 -13.36 16.00
C ILE A 221 13.39 -13.17 14.58
N ILE A 222 14.30 -12.86 13.66
CA ILE A 222 14.06 -12.87 12.22
C ILE A 222 14.84 -14.04 11.68
N ASP A 223 14.14 -14.98 11.05
CA ASP A 223 14.79 -16.09 10.37
C ASP A 223 14.83 -15.71 8.89
N TYR A 224 16.01 -15.33 8.41
CA TYR A 224 16.17 -15.00 6.99
C TYR A 224 16.14 -16.31 6.19
N PRO A 225 15.13 -16.53 5.33
CA PRO A 225 15.13 -17.69 4.44
C PRO A 225 16.20 -17.58 3.33
#